data_AF-A0A858WYV8-F1
#
_entry.id   AF-A0A858WYV8-F1
#
_cell.length_a   1.000
_cell.length_b   1.000
_cell.length_c   1.000
_cell.angle_alpha   90.00
_cell.angle_beta   90.00
_cell.angle_gamma   90.00
#
_symmetry.space_group_name_H-M   'P 1'
#
loop_
_entity.id
_entity.type
_entity.pdbx_description
1 polymer ?
#
loop_
_entity_poly.entity_id
_entity_poly.type
_entity_poly.pdbx_seq_one_letter_code
_entity_poly.pdbx_strand_id
1 'polypeptide(L)'
;METLNAISSWIKSNPIIALVGTLAAALAAVSSLIGSISNVVPATLKVLDLPDCISYADVYHSAHSYFKMDAQGVWREYPPEGGTARYEFKEVHRTRDYIDLLNLTERPGMPEWRTMLVRLPACGGKSEMSLGIPERWTNLFQVWRE
;
A
#
# COMPACT_ATOMS: atom_id res chain seq x y z
N MET A 1 17.46 -10.70 -54.64
CA MET A 1 18.25 -10.29 -53.45
C MET A 1 18.18 -8.78 -53.16
N GLU A 2 17.34 -7.99 -53.85
CA GLU A 2 17.24 -6.53 -53.63
C GLU A 2 16.09 -6.15 -52.67
N THR A 3 15.07 -7.00 -52.55
CA THR A 3 13.87 -6.74 -51.73
C THR A 3 14.13 -6.78 -50.23
N LEU A 4 15.00 -7.68 -49.75
CA LEU A 4 15.35 -7.78 -48.32
C LEU A 4 16.13 -6.57 -47.81
N ASN A 5 16.99 -5.98 -48.66
CA ASN A 5 17.75 -4.79 -48.31
C ASN A 5 16.86 -3.53 -48.25
N ALA A 6 15.85 -3.44 -49.14
CA ALA A 6 14.88 -2.36 -49.12
C ALA A 6 13.95 -2.41 -47.89
N ILE A 7 13.55 -3.62 -47.46
CA ILE A 7 12.76 -3.79 -46.24
C ILE A 7 13.59 -3.41 -45.00
N SER A 8 14.86 -3.82 -44.94
CA SER A 8 15.76 -3.47 -43.84
C SER A 8 16.01 -1.96 -43.73
N SER A 9 16.20 -1.25 -44.86
CA SER A 9 16.40 0.21 -44.84
C SER A 9 15.13 0.97 -44.47
N TRP A 10 13.95 0.48 -44.86
CA TRP A 10 12.66 1.06 -44.49
C TRP A 10 12.36 0.93 -42.99
N ILE A 11 12.70 -0.22 -42.38
CA ILE A 11 12.56 -0.43 -40.93
C ILE A 11 13.50 0.49 -40.13
N LYS A 12 14.76 0.64 -40.58
CA LYS A 12 15.75 1.51 -39.91
C LYS A 12 15.40 3.00 -39.99
N SER A 13 14.63 3.41 -41.01
CA SER A 13 14.29 4.81 -41.25
C SER A 13 12.97 5.25 -40.59
N ASN A 14 12.22 4.33 -39.96
CA ASN A 14 10.94 4.63 -39.34
C ASN A 14 11.02 4.55 -37.80
N PRO A 15 11.07 5.70 -37.09
CA PRO A 15 11.21 5.73 -35.63
C PRO A 15 10.01 5.10 -34.91
N ILE A 16 8.85 5.02 -35.57
CA ILE A 16 7.63 4.40 -35.03
C ILE A 16 7.80 2.88 -34.90
N ILE A 17 8.47 2.21 -35.86
CA ILE A 17 8.66 0.74 -35.82
C ILE A 17 9.68 0.36 -34.76
N ALA A 18 10.71 1.18 -34.57
CA ALA A 18 11.64 1.03 -33.45
C ALA A 18 10.91 1.15 -32.10
N LEU A 19 9.99 2.10 -31.97
CA LEU A 19 9.19 2.31 -30.76
C LEU A 19 8.23 1.14 -30.48
N VAL A 20 7.54 0.64 -31.50
CA VAL A 20 6.62 -0.51 -31.39
C VAL A 20 7.39 -1.80 -31.10
N GLY A 21 8.57 -2.00 -31.71
CA GLY A 21 9.46 -3.12 -31.42
C GLY A 21 9.95 -3.11 -29.97
N THR A 22 10.31 -1.95 -29.42
CA THR A 22 10.68 -1.82 -28.00
C THR A 22 9.51 -2.06 -27.05
N LEU A 23 8.30 -1.63 -27.42
CA LEU A 23 7.11 -1.85 -26.59
C LEU A 23 6.68 -3.32 -26.58
N ALA A 24 6.76 -4.00 -27.73
CA ALA A 24 6.48 -5.42 -27.84
C ALA A 24 7.54 -6.27 -27.10
N ALA A 25 8.81 -5.87 -27.15
CA ALA A 25 9.87 -6.50 -26.35
C ALA A 25 9.67 -6.25 -24.84
N ALA A 26 9.19 -5.07 -24.44
CA ALA A 26 8.86 -4.77 -23.06
C ALA A 26 7.65 -5.60 -22.58
N LEU A 27 6.58 -5.71 -23.37
CA LEU A 27 5.44 -6.58 -23.01
C LEU A 27 5.83 -8.06 -23.00
N ALA A 28 6.64 -8.53 -23.94
CA ALA A 28 7.13 -9.92 -23.93
C ALA A 28 8.05 -10.20 -22.73
N ALA A 29 8.87 -9.22 -22.31
CA ALA A 29 9.64 -9.31 -21.07
C ALA A 29 8.71 -9.43 -19.85
N VAL A 30 7.64 -8.63 -19.78
CA VAL A 30 6.63 -8.72 -18.71
C VAL A 30 5.91 -10.07 -18.74
N SER A 31 5.54 -10.59 -19.91
CA SER A 31 4.90 -11.91 -20.04
C SER A 31 5.84 -13.07 -19.73
N SER A 32 7.14 -12.95 -20.01
CA SER A 32 8.15 -13.96 -19.63
C SER A 32 8.47 -13.96 -18.12
N LEU A 33 8.27 -12.83 -17.43
CA LEU A 33 8.28 -12.76 -15.97
C LEU A 33 7.09 -13.53 -15.37
N ILE A 34 5.93 -13.57 -16.04
CA ILE A 34 4.75 -14.30 -15.59
C ILE A 34 4.93 -15.83 -15.73
N GLY A 35 5.89 -16.31 -16.52
CA GLY A 35 6.20 -17.75 -16.63
C GLY A 35 7.13 -18.30 -15.55
N SER A 36 7.77 -17.44 -14.75
CA SER A 36 8.84 -17.82 -13.79
C SER A 36 8.49 -17.51 -12.32
N ILE A 37 7.21 -17.27 -12.05
CA ILE A 37 6.67 -16.86 -10.75
C ILE A 37 6.55 -18.07 -9.81
N SER A 38 7.63 -18.35 -9.10
CA SER A 38 7.51 -19.01 -7.79
C SER A 38 8.47 -18.43 -6.76
N ASN A 39 9.54 -17.73 -7.17
CA ASN A 39 10.58 -17.26 -6.24
C ASN A 39 10.99 -15.77 -6.37
N VAL A 40 10.47 -14.99 -7.33
CA VAL A 40 10.93 -13.60 -7.61
C VAL A 40 10.01 -12.51 -7.05
N VAL A 41 8.76 -12.86 -6.72
CA VAL A 41 7.75 -11.95 -6.14
C VAL A 41 8.26 -11.18 -4.91
N PRO A 42 9.07 -11.75 -3.98
CA PRO A 42 9.48 -11.02 -2.79
C PRO A 42 10.47 -9.88 -3.06
N ALA A 43 11.14 -9.85 -4.22
CA ALA A 43 12.21 -8.89 -4.49
C ALA A 43 11.70 -7.63 -5.24
N THR A 44 10.77 -7.80 -6.16
CA THR A 44 10.18 -6.67 -6.91
C THR A 44 9.21 -5.85 -6.06
N LEU A 45 8.44 -6.48 -5.16
CA LEU A 45 7.57 -5.77 -4.21
C LEU A 45 8.38 -4.84 -3.28
N LYS A 46 9.58 -5.25 -2.87
CA LYS A 46 10.49 -4.45 -2.03
C LYS A 46 11.00 -3.19 -2.72
N VAL A 47 11.20 -3.22 -4.05
CA VAL A 47 11.68 -2.06 -4.81
C VAL A 47 10.58 -1.01 -5.00
N LEU A 48 9.32 -1.45 -5.01
CA LEU A 48 8.15 -0.58 -5.23
C LEU A 48 7.44 -0.16 -3.93
N ASP A 49 7.99 -0.52 -2.76
CA ASP A 49 7.37 -0.35 -1.43
C ASP A 49 5.90 -0.84 -1.37
N LEU A 50 5.65 -1.91 -2.12
CA LEU A 50 4.36 -2.59 -2.15
C LEU A 50 4.31 -3.61 -1.02
N PRO A 51 3.16 -3.73 -0.33
CA PRO A 51 3.02 -4.68 0.76
C PRO A 51 2.99 -6.10 0.22
N ASP A 52 3.48 -7.07 1.00
CA ASP A 52 3.56 -8.49 0.60
C ASP A 52 2.19 -9.10 0.24
N CYS A 53 1.12 -8.48 0.73
CA CYS A 53 -0.26 -8.82 0.47
C CYS A 53 -0.87 -8.15 -0.77
N ILE A 54 -0.01 -7.76 -1.73
CA ILE A 54 -0.31 -7.25 -3.08
C ILE A 54 -0.88 -5.82 -3.11
N SER A 55 -1.80 -5.47 -2.20
CA SER A 55 -2.36 -4.12 -2.08
C SER A 55 -2.56 -3.71 -0.62
N TYR A 56 -2.73 -2.42 -0.37
CA TYR A 56 -3.22 -1.96 0.93
C TYR A 56 -4.73 -2.19 1.03
N ALA A 57 -5.22 -2.47 2.23
CA ALA A 57 -6.65 -2.49 2.51
C ALA A 57 -7.08 -1.12 3.02
N ASP A 58 -8.31 -0.73 2.70
CA ASP A 58 -8.92 0.49 3.23
C ASP A 58 -9.77 0.20 4.47
N VAL A 59 -9.88 -1.07 4.87
CA VAL A 59 -10.60 -1.52 6.05
C VAL A 59 -9.77 -2.55 6.82
N TYR A 60 -9.64 -2.33 8.13
CA TYR A 60 -9.00 -3.24 9.08
C TYR A 60 -9.95 -3.56 10.23
N HIS A 61 -10.37 -4.82 10.34
CA HIS A 61 -11.24 -5.32 11.40
C HIS A 61 -10.45 -5.79 12.60
N SER A 62 -11.00 -5.59 13.79
CA SER A 62 -10.58 -6.25 15.04
C SER A 62 -11.80 -6.83 15.75
N ALA A 63 -11.57 -7.57 16.84
CA ALA A 63 -12.66 -8.08 17.66
C ALA A 63 -13.48 -6.97 18.37
N HIS A 64 -12.92 -5.76 18.51
CA HIS A 64 -13.48 -4.69 19.35
C HIS A 64 -13.83 -3.41 18.60
N SER A 65 -13.45 -3.31 17.32
CA SER A 65 -13.65 -2.15 16.46
C SER A 65 -13.20 -2.46 15.03
N TYR A 66 -13.47 -1.57 14.08
CA TYR A 66 -12.83 -1.60 12.77
C TYR A 66 -12.36 -0.21 12.35
N PHE A 67 -11.22 -0.14 11.69
CA PHE A 67 -10.69 1.06 11.07
C PHE A 67 -11.09 1.07 9.61
N LYS A 68 -11.60 2.19 9.12
CA LYS A 68 -11.95 2.38 7.71
C LYS A 68 -11.47 3.73 7.21
N MET A 69 -10.81 3.72 6.07
CA MET A 69 -10.45 4.93 5.33
C MET A 69 -11.65 5.39 4.50
N ASP A 70 -11.96 6.68 4.56
CA ASP A 70 -12.96 7.30 3.69
C ASP A 70 -12.37 7.72 2.33
N ALA A 71 -13.22 8.25 1.45
CA ALA A 71 -12.81 8.71 0.12
C ALA A 71 -11.88 9.94 0.16
N GLN A 72 -11.76 10.60 1.32
CA GLN A 72 -10.93 11.77 1.57
C GLN A 72 -9.58 11.39 2.21
N GLY A 73 -9.33 10.09 2.46
CA GLY A 73 -8.11 9.60 3.10
C GLY A 73 -8.09 9.78 4.63
N VAL A 74 -9.24 10.02 5.26
CA VAL A 74 -9.38 10.07 6.73
C VAL A 74 -9.74 8.68 7.23
N TRP A 75 -8.93 8.20 8.16
CA TRP A 75 -9.18 6.93 8.84
C TRP A 75 -10.14 7.15 10.00
N ARG A 76 -11.14 6.29 10.14
CA ARG A 76 -12.09 6.32 11.25
C ARG A 76 -12.18 4.97 11.92
N GLU A 77 -12.14 4.97 13.24
CA GLU A 77 -12.43 3.78 14.04
C GLU A 77 -13.91 3.75 14.41
N TYR A 78 -14.55 2.62 14.14
CA TYR A 78 -15.94 2.37 14.42
C TYR A 78 -16.11 1.25 15.44
N PRO A 79 -17.21 1.28 16.21
CA PRO A 79 -17.61 0.13 17.02
C PRO A 79 -17.85 -1.14 16.16
N PRO A 80 -17.72 -2.34 16.72
CA PRO A 80 -17.87 -3.59 15.98
C PRO A 80 -19.31 -3.80 15.47
N GLU A 81 -20.30 -3.25 16.18
CA GLU A 81 -21.72 -3.22 15.77
C GLU A 81 -22.02 -2.19 14.67
N GLY A 82 -21.05 -1.36 14.27
CA GLY A 82 -21.24 -0.22 13.38
C GLY A 82 -21.90 0.98 14.07
N GLY A 83 -21.94 2.13 13.38
CA GLY A 83 -22.54 3.37 13.91
C GLY A 83 -21.61 4.58 13.79
N THR A 84 -21.66 5.47 14.79
CA THR A 84 -20.82 6.68 14.81
C THR A 84 -19.36 6.31 15.06
N ALA A 85 -18.45 6.92 14.30
CA ALA A 85 -17.03 6.77 14.52
C ALA A 85 -16.64 7.24 15.93
N ARG A 86 -15.82 6.44 16.61
CA ARG A 86 -15.28 6.74 17.95
C ARG A 86 -14.08 7.66 17.86
N TYR A 87 -13.24 7.45 16.84
CA TYR A 87 -12.01 8.20 16.62
C TYR A 87 -11.79 8.48 15.14
N GLU A 88 -11.14 9.59 14.86
CA GLU A 88 -10.67 10.00 13.55
C GLU A 88 -9.15 10.10 13.57
N PHE A 89 -8.51 9.70 12.47
CA PHE A 89 -7.08 9.69 12.35
C PHE A 89 -6.65 10.19 10.98
N LYS A 90 -5.48 10.84 10.96
CA LYS A 90 -4.76 11.18 9.76
C LYS A 90 -3.61 10.20 9.57
N GLU A 91 -3.48 9.64 8.39
CA GLU A 91 -2.28 8.90 8.02
C GLU A 91 -1.08 9.84 7.96
N VAL A 92 -0.03 9.51 8.72
CA VAL A 92 1.22 10.30 8.78
C VAL A 92 2.37 9.59 8.10
N HIS A 93 2.31 8.26 8.02
CA HIS A 93 3.33 7.46 7.37
C HIS A 93 2.75 6.12 6.90
N ARG A 94 3.22 5.63 5.77
CA ARG A 94 2.87 4.32 5.21
C ARG A 94 4.13 3.69 4.62
N THR A 95 4.31 2.43 4.95
CA THR A 95 5.36 1.55 4.42
C THR A 95 4.73 0.23 3.98
N ARG A 96 5.50 -0.61 3.31
CA ARG A 96 5.09 -1.99 3.01
C ARG A 96 4.67 -2.82 4.22
N ASP A 97 5.11 -2.46 5.43
CA ASP A 97 4.93 -3.26 6.64
C ASP A 97 3.83 -2.67 7.54
N TYR A 98 3.63 -1.35 7.52
CA TYR A 98 2.71 -0.65 8.43
C TYR A 98 2.15 0.67 7.89
N ILE A 99 0.99 1.06 8.43
CA ILE A 99 0.34 2.35 8.25
C ILE A 99 0.25 3.02 9.63
N ASP A 100 0.87 4.19 9.78
CA ASP A 100 0.86 4.97 11.02
C ASP A 100 -0.21 6.07 10.96
N LEU A 101 -1.08 6.07 11.95
CA LEU A 101 -2.28 6.90 12.05
C LEU A 101 -2.18 7.82 13.27
N LEU A 102 -2.16 9.12 13.04
CA LEU A 102 -2.20 10.14 14.10
C LEU A 102 -3.63 10.48 14.46
N ASN A 103 -3.96 10.39 15.75
CA ASN A 103 -5.27 10.75 16.27
C ASN A 103 -5.61 12.23 16.04
N LEU A 104 -6.78 12.50 15.48
CA LEU A 104 -7.36 13.83 15.30
C LEU A 104 -8.44 14.14 16.33
N THR A 105 -8.96 13.13 17.04
CA THR A 105 -10.03 13.30 18.01
C THR A 105 -9.48 13.96 19.28
N GLU A 106 -9.86 15.21 19.51
CA GLU A 106 -9.49 15.95 20.71
C GLU A 106 -10.24 15.43 21.95
N ARG A 107 -9.56 15.40 23.09
CA ARG A 107 -10.18 15.15 24.40
C ARG A 107 -9.92 16.31 25.35
N PRO A 108 -10.97 16.95 25.89
CA PRO A 108 -10.81 17.93 26.96
C PRO A 108 -10.05 17.33 28.15
N GLY A 109 -8.99 18.00 28.59
CA GLY A 109 -8.19 17.58 29.74
C GLY A 109 -7.14 16.48 29.48
N MET A 110 -6.97 16.02 28.24
CA MET A 110 -5.95 15.02 27.86
C MET A 110 -5.14 15.51 26.64
N PRO A 111 -4.23 16.48 26.80
CA PRO A 111 -3.44 17.02 25.68
C PRO A 111 -2.56 15.96 24.99
N GLU A 112 -2.09 14.96 25.73
CA GLU A 112 -1.30 13.84 25.21
C GLU A 112 -2.08 13.00 24.18
N TRP A 113 -3.41 13.02 24.20
CA TRP A 113 -4.25 12.29 23.23
C TRP A 113 -4.04 12.76 21.79
N ARG A 114 -3.62 14.02 21.59
CA ARG A 114 -3.28 14.54 20.26
C ARG A 114 -2.00 13.94 19.69
N THR A 115 -1.18 13.30 20.54
CA THR A 115 0.05 12.60 20.13
C THR A 115 -0.15 11.09 20.00
N MET A 116 -1.39 10.60 20.15
CA MET A 116 -1.68 9.19 20.01
C MET A 116 -1.45 8.75 18.56
N LEU A 117 -0.59 7.76 18.39
CA LEU A 117 -0.35 7.07 17.13
C LEU A 117 -0.91 5.66 17.21
N VAL A 118 -1.57 5.22 16.15
CA VAL A 118 -1.98 3.83 15.94
C VAL A 118 -1.25 3.29 14.73
N ARG A 119 -0.59 2.16 14.88
CA ARG A 119 0.10 1.45 13.79
C ARG A 119 -0.74 0.25 13.36
N LEU A 120 -1.18 0.26 12.11
CA LEU A 120 -1.87 -0.86 11.48
C LEU A 120 -0.87 -1.65 10.63
N PRO A 121 -0.70 -2.97 10.85
CA PRO A 121 0.15 -3.79 10.00
C PRO A 121 -0.47 -3.90 8.60
N ALA A 122 0.31 -3.56 7.56
CA ALA A 122 -0.17 -3.43 6.19
C ALA A 122 -0.86 -4.71 5.68
N CYS A 123 -0.40 -5.89 6.12
CA CYS A 123 -0.93 -7.20 5.75
C CYS A 123 -1.78 -7.88 6.83
N GLY A 124 -2.23 -7.15 7.85
CA GLY A 124 -2.85 -7.72 9.04
C GLY A 124 -1.81 -8.25 10.01
N GLY A 125 -2.18 -8.43 11.27
CA GLY A 125 -1.21 -8.67 12.35
C GLY A 125 -1.66 -8.03 13.66
N LYS A 126 -0.71 -7.84 14.58
CA LYS A 126 -0.96 -7.07 15.80
C LYS A 126 -0.84 -5.58 15.49
N SER A 127 -1.87 -4.81 15.81
CA SER A 127 -1.77 -3.35 15.84
C SER A 127 -1.01 -2.89 17.07
N GLU A 128 -0.41 -1.72 16.97
CA GLU A 128 0.32 -1.09 18.07
C GLU A 128 -0.21 0.32 18.30
N MET A 129 0.00 0.84 19.50
CA MET A 129 -0.31 2.22 19.85
C MET A 129 0.86 2.84 20.60
N SER A 130 1.12 4.11 20.32
CA SER A 130 1.98 4.97 21.12
C SER A 130 1.18 6.17 21.62
N LEU A 131 1.44 6.59 22.85
CA LEU A 131 0.87 7.79 23.45
C LEU A 131 1.99 8.61 24.08
N GLY A 132 2.10 9.89 23.71
CA GLY A 132 3.14 10.78 24.19
C GLY A 132 4.44 10.71 23.41
N ILE A 133 5.36 11.60 23.76
CA ILE A 133 6.72 11.72 23.19
C ILE A 133 7.73 11.56 24.35
N PRO A 134 8.80 10.75 24.20
CA PRO A 134 9.14 9.92 23.05
C PRO A 134 8.15 8.76 22.85
N GLU A 135 8.03 8.28 21.62
CA GLU A 135 7.11 7.21 21.28
C GLU A 135 7.41 5.91 22.05
N ARG A 136 6.37 5.31 22.60
CA ARG A 136 6.44 4.03 23.32
C ARG A 136 5.33 3.12 22.81
N TRP A 137 5.72 2.24 21.89
CA TRP A 137 4.80 1.32 21.23
C TRP A 137 4.36 0.20 22.18
N THR A 138 3.05 0.02 22.27
CA THR A 138 2.40 -1.04 23.03
C THR A 138 1.49 -1.81 22.08
N ASN A 139 1.57 -3.14 22.12
CA ASN A 139 0.66 -3.99 21.37
C ASN A 139 -0.79 -3.76 21.81
N LEU A 140 -1.68 -3.60 20.85
CA LEU A 140 -3.12 -3.54 21.06
C LEU A 140 -3.75 -4.91 20.76
N PHE A 141 -4.40 -5.04 19.61
CA PHE A 141 -5.20 -6.21 19.24
C PHE A 141 -4.83 -6.73 17.85
N GLN A 142 -5.26 -7.95 17.56
CA GLN A 142 -5.13 -8.51 16.22
C GLN A 142 -6.08 -7.78 15.26
N VAL A 143 -5.58 -7.41 14.09
CA VAL A 143 -6.35 -6.85 12.99
C VAL A 143 -6.26 -7.70 11.73
N TRP A 144 -7.33 -7.70 10.95
CA TRP A 144 -7.49 -8.40 9.67
C TRP A 144 -7.96 -7.45 8.58
N ARG A 145 -7.51 -7.69 7.35
CA ARG A 145 -7.84 -6.89 6.18
C ARG A 145 -9.17 -7.34 5.58
N GLU A 146 -9.93 -6.38 5.05
CA GLU A 146 -11.09 -6.61 4.18
C GLU A 146 -10.89 -5.92 2.82
#